data_AF-A0A0N0GZD3-F1
#
_entry.id   AF-A0A0N0GZD3-F1
#
_cell.length_a   1.000
_cell.length_b   1.000
_cell.length_c   1.000
_cell.angle_alpha   90.00
_cell.angle_beta   90.00
_cell.angle_gamma   90.00
#
_symmetry.space_group_name_H-M   'P 1'
#
loop_
_entity.id
_entity.type
_entity.pdbx_description
1 polymer ?
#
loop_
_entity_poly.entity_id
_entity_poly.type
_entity_poly.pdbx_seq_one_letter_code
_entity_poly.pdbx_strand_id
1 'polypeptide(L)'
;MTHLPFILDRVSAALSIEPPRANPHHQLILDVAWSCWEMDEELDELIGDYTEGVSAIEKPERFASLLVERLKYEAELNQLLSMPCCRAAAGENGPSGTAEDDEAGCCASQPRTIVHYCLDAFAAADDPDVMSAADLSRALRSGPDVADTGWPDNYLSPVHLAQLLGGYGIRLCDATVNERRCKAYRRIDLLAALPGCSC
;
A
#
# COMPACT_ATOMS: atom_id res chain seq x y z
N MET A 1 38.04 9.39 -32.91
CA MET A 1 36.71 9.13 -33.50
C MET A 1 35.94 8.26 -32.52
N THR A 2 35.06 8.84 -31.71
CA THR A 2 34.22 8.08 -30.78
C THR A 2 33.10 7.41 -31.57
N HIS A 3 33.09 6.09 -31.57
CA HIS A 3 32.12 5.28 -32.30
C HIS A 3 30.71 5.55 -31.75
N LEU A 4 29.90 6.26 -32.53
CA LEU A 4 28.46 6.48 -32.30
C LEU A 4 27.70 5.20 -31.85
N PRO A 5 28.02 3.99 -32.39
CA PRO A 5 27.38 2.74 -31.95
C PRO A 5 27.58 2.45 -30.45
N PHE A 6 28.75 2.74 -29.90
CA PHE A 6 29.06 2.47 -28.49
C PHE A 6 28.25 3.37 -27.55
N ILE A 7 28.00 4.62 -27.95
CA ILE A 7 27.20 5.55 -27.16
C ILE A 7 25.73 5.12 -27.19
N LEU A 8 25.21 4.71 -28.34
CA LEU A 8 23.85 4.23 -28.49
C LEU A 8 23.62 2.93 -27.71
N ASP A 9 24.58 1.99 -27.72
CA ASP A 9 24.50 0.77 -26.92
C ASP A 9 24.50 1.07 -25.41
N ARG A 10 25.30 2.03 -24.94
CA ARG A 10 25.29 2.43 -23.53
C ARG A 10 24.02 3.14 -23.12
N VAL A 11 23.45 3.97 -23.99
CA VAL A 11 22.16 4.62 -23.74
C VAL A 11 21.03 3.60 -23.76
N SER A 12 21.03 2.66 -24.71
CA SER A 12 20.07 1.56 -24.75
C SER A 12 20.18 0.69 -23.51
N ALA A 13 21.39 0.35 -23.07
CA ALA A 13 21.61 -0.40 -21.84
C ALA A 13 21.14 0.38 -20.59
N ALA A 14 21.39 1.69 -20.53
CA ALA A 14 20.94 2.54 -19.43
C ALA A 14 19.40 2.71 -19.38
N LEU A 15 18.75 2.77 -20.54
CA LEU A 15 17.28 2.86 -20.66
C LEU A 15 16.58 1.49 -20.50
N SER A 16 17.32 0.39 -20.66
CA SER A 16 16.84 -0.97 -20.39
C SER A 16 16.91 -1.33 -18.90
N ILE A 17 17.49 -0.46 -18.08
CA ILE A 17 17.39 -0.58 -16.62
C ILE A 17 15.95 -0.24 -16.27
N GLU A 18 15.19 -1.27 -15.89
CA GLU A 18 13.86 -1.12 -15.31
C GLU A 18 13.96 -0.04 -14.22
N PRO A 19 13.19 1.06 -14.30
CA PRO A 19 13.27 2.10 -13.29
C PRO A 19 13.03 1.47 -11.92
N PRO A 20 13.79 1.89 -10.88
CA PRO A 20 13.55 1.39 -9.53
C PRO A 20 12.07 1.57 -9.23
N ARG A 21 11.40 0.45 -8.91
CA ARG A 21 9.97 0.47 -8.59
C ARG A 21 9.76 1.53 -7.52
N ALA A 22 8.81 2.43 -7.76
CA ALA A 22 8.48 3.48 -6.80
C ALA A 22 8.21 2.86 -5.44
N ASN A 23 8.75 3.45 -4.38
CA ASN A 23 8.53 2.96 -3.03
C ASN A 23 7.02 2.97 -2.75
N PRO A 24 6.41 1.83 -2.38
CA PRO A 24 4.96 1.75 -2.19
C PRO A 24 4.47 2.71 -1.11
N HIS A 25 5.29 3.01 -0.11
CA HIS A 25 4.96 3.99 0.90
C HIS A 25 4.93 5.43 0.34
N HIS A 26 5.84 5.78 -0.57
CA HIS A 26 5.79 7.08 -1.24
C HIS A 26 4.57 7.21 -2.15
N GLN A 27 4.17 6.11 -2.80
CA GLN A 27 2.94 6.09 -3.59
C GLN A 27 1.72 6.34 -2.70
N LEU A 28 1.64 5.67 -1.54
CA LEU A 28 0.56 5.90 -0.57
C LEU A 28 0.52 7.35 -0.06
N ILE A 29 1.68 7.95 0.23
CA ILE A 29 1.74 9.37 0.60
C ILE A 29 1.17 10.25 -0.51
N LEU A 30 1.56 9.99 -1.77
CA LEU A 30 1.09 10.77 -2.92
C LEU A 30 -0.42 10.59 -3.15
N ASP A 31 -0.93 9.38 -3.03
CA ASP A 31 -2.35 9.08 -3.22
C ASP A 31 -3.20 9.79 -2.15
N VAL A 32 -2.79 9.73 -0.87
CA VAL A 32 -3.49 10.42 0.22
C VAL A 32 -3.38 11.94 0.06
N ALA A 33 -2.21 12.45 -0.31
CA ALA A 33 -2.03 13.88 -0.57
C ALA A 33 -2.91 14.35 -1.74
N TRP A 34 -3.07 13.55 -2.78
CA TRP A 34 -3.95 13.86 -3.90
C TRP A 34 -5.41 13.94 -3.46
N SER A 35 -5.87 12.99 -2.66
CA SER A 35 -7.22 13.03 -2.08
C SER A 35 -7.46 14.30 -1.24
N CYS A 36 -6.47 14.72 -0.43
CA CYS A 36 -6.54 16.00 0.29
C CYS A 36 -6.73 17.18 -0.67
N TRP A 37 -5.96 17.22 -1.77
CA TRP A 37 -6.06 18.30 -2.77
C TRP A 37 -7.42 18.32 -3.48
N GLU A 38 -7.95 17.17 -3.89
CA GLU A 38 -9.29 17.11 -4.51
C GLU A 38 -10.38 17.62 -3.55
N MET A 39 -10.29 17.26 -2.26
CA MET A 39 -11.24 17.77 -1.27
C MET A 39 -11.07 19.27 -1.00
N ASP A 40 -9.83 19.78 -1.02
CA ASP A 40 -9.57 21.21 -0.88
C ASP A 40 -10.16 21.98 -2.09
N GLU A 41 -10.05 21.46 -3.32
CA GLU A 41 -10.72 22.02 -4.50
C GLU A 41 -12.26 22.00 -4.37
N GLU A 42 -12.85 20.91 -3.89
CA GLU A 42 -14.29 20.83 -3.64
C GLU A 42 -14.77 21.81 -2.56
N LEU A 43 -13.96 21.98 -1.50
CA LEU A 43 -14.24 22.94 -0.43
C LEU A 43 -14.18 24.38 -0.96
N ASP A 44 -13.19 24.70 -1.79
CA ASP A 44 -13.06 26.01 -2.44
C ASP A 44 -14.25 26.29 -3.37
N GLU A 45 -14.70 25.29 -4.15
CA GLU A 45 -15.89 25.42 -5.01
C GLU A 45 -17.16 25.66 -4.19
N LEU A 46 -17.31 25.00 -3.04
CA LEU A 46 -18.44 25.17 -2.12
C LEU A 46 -18.45 26.53 -1.43
N ILE A 47 -17.28 27.05 -1.06
CA ILE A 47 -17.13 28.38 -0.47
C ILE A 47 -17.41 29.45 -1.53
N GLY A 48 -17.04 29.19 -2.79
CA GLY A 48 -17.19 30.10 -3.91
C GLY A 48 -16.36 31.39 -3.76
N ASP A 49 -16.55 32.36 -4.64
CA ASP A 49 -15.99 33.69 -4.44
C ASP A 49 -16.63 34.33 -3.19
N TYR A 50 -15.81 34.97 -2.34
CA TYR A 50 -16.22 35.60 -1.07
C TYR A 50 -17.41 36.58 -1.18
N THR A 51 -17.79 37.01 -2.39
CA THR A 51 -18.96 37.86 -2.67
C THR A 51 -20.27 37.08 -2.84
N GLU A 52 -20.20 35.78 -3.11
CA GLU A 52 -21.34 34.88 -3.38
C GLU A 52 -21.30 33.62 -2.49
N GLY A 53 -20.71 33.69 -1.29
CA GLY A 53 -20.56 32.59 -0.29
C GLY A 53 -21.84 31.92 0.24
N VAL A 54 -22.87 31.93 -0.58
CA VAL A 54 -24.22 31.39 -0.43
C VAL A 54 -24.20 29.86 -0.51
N SER A 55 -23.31 29.22 -1.31
CA SER A 55 -23.42 27.77 -1.55
C SER A 55 -23.06 26.89 -0.34
N ALA A 56 -22.02 27.22 0.43
CA ALA A 56 -21.69 26.51 1.67
C ALA A 56 -22.77 26.71 2.76
N ILE A 57 -23.36 27.91 2.83
CA ILE A 57 -24.47 28.22 3.75
C ILE A 57 -25.75 27.47 3.34
N GLU A 58 -25.97 27.27 2.05
CA GLU A 58 -27.09 26.49 1.51
C GLU A 58 -26.91 24.97 1.68
N LYS A 59 -25.67 24.48 1.84
CA LYS A 59 -25.34 23.04 1.94
C LYS A 59 -24.44 22.74 3.14
N PRO A 60 -24.86 23.08 4.37
CA PRO A 60 -24.01 22.96 5.55
C PRO A 60 -23.66 21.50 5.87
N GLU A 61 -24.54 20.54 5.57
CA GLU A 61 -24.26 19.12 5.79
C GLU A 61 -23.15 18.62 4.86
N ARG A 62 -23.19 19.00 3.57
CA ARG A 62 -22.13 18.63 2.61
C ARG A 62 -20.79 19.25 3.00
N PHE A 63 -20.81 20.52 3.38
CA PHE A 63 -19.61 21.23 3.83
C PHE A 63 -19.00 20.56 5.08
N ALA A 64 -19.83 20.24 6.08
CA ALA A 64 -19.38 19.55 7.28
C ALA A 64 -18.84 18.13 6.98
N SER A 65 -19.49 17.37 6.10
CA SER A 65 -19.02 16.06 5.68
C SER A 65 -17.64 16.12 5.02
N LEU A 66 -17.43 17.05 4.08
CA LEU A 66 -16.14 17.24 3.41
C LEU A 66 -15.04 17.64 4.38
N LEU A 67 -15.31 18.54 5.33
CA LEU A 67 -14.34 18.90 6.37
C LEU A 67 -13.94 17.70 7.25
N VAL A 68 -14.91 16.87 7.63
CA VAL A 68 -14.64 15.65 8.41
C VAL A 68 -13.81 14.66 7.62
N GLU A 69 -14.08 14.50 6.33
CA GLU A 69 -13.29 13.61 5.47
C GLU A 69 -11.88 14.16 5.25
N ARG A 70 -11.72 15.44 4.94
CA ARG A 70 -10.41 16.10 4.79
C ARG A 70 -9.57 15.98 6.06
N LEU A 71 -10.15 16.13 7.24
CA LEU A 71 -9.44 15.94 8.52
C LEU A 71 -8.95 14.50 8.73
N LYS A 72 -9.71 13.50 8.27
CA LYS A 72 -9.29 12.10 8.34
C LYS A 72 -8.09 11.83 7.43
N TYR A 73 -8.16 12.30 6.18
CA TYR A 73 -7.05 12.15 5.24
C TYR A 73 -5.82 12.95 5.68
N GLU A 74 -5.97 14.11 6.31
CA GLU A 74 -4.86 14.86 6.90
C GLU A 74 -4.21 14.10 8.07
N ALA A 75 -5.01 13.46 8.93
CA ALA A 75 -4.48 12.61 10.00
C ALA A 75 -3.72 11.41 9.45
N GLU A 76 -4.25 10.76 8.41
CA GLU A 76 -3.61 9.66 7.69
C GLU A 76 -2.31 10.11 7.01
N LEU A 77 -2.31 11.28 6.34
CA LEU A 77 -1.12 11.84 5.71
C LEU A 77 -0.03 12.11 6.75
N ASN A 78 -0.38 12.72 7.89
CA ASN A 78 0.57 12.97 8.97
C ASN A 78 1.14 11.67 9.55
N GLN A 79 0.32 10.63 9.67
CA GLN A 79 0.79 9.31 10.11
C GLN A 79 1.77 8.70 9.09
N LEU A 80 1.44 8.75 7.80
CA LEU A 80 2.30 8.25 6.73
C LEU A 80 3.64 9.00 6.71
N LEU A 81 3.63 10.34 6.76
CA LEU A 81 4.83 11.16 6.78
C LEU A 81 5.71 10.95 8.02
N SER A 82 5.12 10.51 9.13
CA SER A 82 5.84 10.20 10.36
C SER A 82 6.51 8.82 10.33
N MET A 83 6.18 7.96 9.37
CA MET A 83 6.81 6.65 9.23
C MET A 83 8.13 6.75 8.45
N PRO A 84 9.23 6.17 8.95
CA PRO A 84 10.50 6.17 8.25
C PRO A 84 10.42 5.26 7.01
N CYS A 85 10.60 5.83 5.83
CA CYS A 85 10.38 5.13 4.55
C CYS A 85 11.65 4.87 3.74
N CYS A 86 12.72 5.61 4.02
CA CYS A 86 14.00 5.50 3.33
C CYS A 86 15.08 5.06 4.32
N ARG A 87 15.41 3.76 4.34
CA ARG A 87 16.77 3.38 4.75
C ARG A 87 17.68 3.77 3.59
N ALA A 88 18.59 4.72 3.82
CA ALA A 88 19.68 4.96 2.88
C ALA A 88 20.36 3.60 2.64
N ALA A 89 20.49 3.18 1.39
CA ALA A 89 21.29 2.03 1.03
C ALA A 89 22.69 2.27 1.61
N ALA A 90 23.02 1.58 2.70
CA ALA A 90 24.35 1.62 3.28
C ALA A 90 25.28 1.15 2.17
N GLY A 91 26.18 2.04 1.76
CA GLY A 91 27.20 1.72 0.76
C GLY A 91 27.90 0.43 1.17
N GLU A 92 27.87 -0.54 0.27
CA GLU A 92 28.72 -1.70 0.28
C GLU A 92 30.17 -1.22 0.46
N ASN A 93 30.86 -1.69 1.51
CA ASN A 93 32.27 -2.08 1.57
C ASN A 93 32.75 -2.18 3.03
N GLY A 94 32.76 -3.41 3.57
CA GLY A 94 33.47 -3.76 4.79
C GLY A 94 33.60 -5.29 4.89
N PRO A 95 34.81 -5.86 5.03
CA PRO A 95 35.06 -7.26 4.70
C PRO A 95 34.60 -8.26 5.77
N SER A 96 34.20 -9.41 5.26
CA SER A 96 33.89 -10.70 5.89
C SER A 96 34.65 -10.98 7.19
N GLY A 97 33.89 -11.23 8.27
CA GLY A 97 34.36 -11.88 9.49
C GLY A 97 33.41 -13.03 9.83
N THR A 98 33.89 -14.25 9.64
CA THR A 98 33.23 -15.52 9.98
C THR A 98 33.13 -15.72 11.49
N ALA A 99 31.95 -16.11 11.99
CA ALA A 99 31.80 -17.06 13.09
C ALA A 99 30.36 -17.60 13.11
N GLU A 100 30.25 -18.91 13.29
CA GLU A 100 29.10 -19.77 13.11
C GLU A 100 28.08 -19.69 14.26
N ASP A 101 26.83 -20.02 13.89
CA ASP A 101 25.77 -20.64 14.69
C ASP A 101 25.08 -19.82 15.79
N ASP A 102 23.97 -19.17 15.40
CA ASP A 102 22.71 -19.24 16.15
C ASP A 102 21.55 -19.11 15.14
N GLU A 103 21.05 -20.26 14.71
CA GLU A 103 19.78 -20.50 14.03
C GLU A 103 18.59 -20.02 14.89
N ALA A 104 18.35 -18.72 14.94
CA ALA A 104 17.05 -18.11 15.22
C ALA A 104 17.14 -16.58 15.09
N GLY A 105 16.42 -15.99 14.11
CA GLY A 105 15.90 -14.63 14.32
C GLY A 105 16.12 -13.57 13.25
N CYS A 106 16.64 -13.87 12.06
CA CYS A 106 16.75 -12.81 11.02
C CYS A 106 15.38 -12.28 10.52
N CYS A 107 14.30 -13.05 10.66
CA CYS A 107 12.95 -12.61 10.24
C CYS A 107 12.12 -11.97 11.37
N ALA A 108 12.55 -12.06 12.63
CA ALA A 108 11.74 -11.63 13.78
C ALA A 108 11.68 -10.10 13.97
N SER A 109 12.49 -9.35 13.22
CA SER A 109 12.67 -7.89 13.41
C SER A 109 12.11 -7.04 12.27
N GLN A 110 11.55 -7.64 11.22
CA GLN A 110 10.89 -6.87 10.17
C GLN A 110 9.45 -6.56 10.56
N PRO A 111 8.98 -5.31 10.39
CA PRO A 111 7.57 -4.99 10.65
C PRO A 111 6.68 -5.84 9.74
N ARG A 112 5.73 -6.56 10.34
CA ARG A 112 4.73 -7.35 9.61
C ARG A 112 3.97 -6.42 8.67
N THR A 113 4.06 -6.69 7.36
CA THR A 113 3.33 -5.92 6.34
C THR A 113 1.91 -6.48 6.15
N ILE A 114 1.04 -5.73 5.47
CA ILE A 114 -0.32 -6.19 5.11
C ILE A 114 -0.32 -7.56 4.39
N VAL A 115 0.71 -7.87 3.60
CA VAL A 115 0.87 -9.16 2.92
C VAL A 115 1.01 -10.31 3.93
N HIS A 116 1.71 -10.10 5.04
CA HIS A 116 1.84 -11.11 6.10
C HIS A 116 0.49 -11.38 6.76
N TYR A 117 -0.26 -10.34 7.09
CA TYR A 117 -1.61 -10.49 7.65
C TYR A 117 -2.57 -11.18 6.67
N CYS A 118 -2.46 -10.91 5.36
CA CYS A 118 -3.21 -11.63 4.35
C CYS A 118 -2.83 -13.12 4.32
N LEU A 119 -1.55 -13.47 4.38
CA LEU A 119 -1.12 -14.88 4.41
C LEU A 119 -1.57 -15.60 5.69
N ASP A 120 -1.56 -14.92 6.84
CA ASP A 120 -2.11 -15.45 8.09
C ASP A 120 -3.63 -15.71 7.96
N ALA A 121 -4.37 -14.83 7.27
CA ALA A 121 -5.78 -15.04 6.97
C ALA A 121 -6.03 -16.23 6.02
N PHE A 122 -5.12 -16.49 5.06
CA PHE A 122 -5.15 -17.69 4.23
C PHE A 122 -4.87 -18.96 5.05
N ALA A 123 -3.86 -18.94 5.93
CA ALA A 123 -3.54 -20.06 6.80
C ALA A 123 -4.71 -20.39 7.75
N ALA A 124 -5.38 -19.37 8.30
CA ALA A 124 -6.56 -19.55 9.14
C ALA A 124 -7.78 -20.13 8.41
N ALA A 125 -7.78 -20.09 7.07
CA ALA A 125 -8.82 -20.65 6.21
C ALA A 125 -8.43 -22.00 5.58
N ASP A 126 -7.44 -22.69 6.14
CA ASP A 126 -6.85 -23.95 5.63
C ASP A 126 -6.12 -23.80 4.27
N ASP A 127 -5.45 -22.66 4.06
CA ASP A 127 -4.58 -22.39 2.90
C ASP A 127 -5.24 -22.60 1.51
N PRO A 128 -6.39 -21.97 1.22
CA PRO A 128 -7.00 -22.07 -0.10
C PRO A 128 -6.11 -21.39 -1.16
N ASP A 129 -6.09 -21.91 -2.39
CA ASP A 129 -5.34 -21.28 -3.48
C ASP A 129 -5.84 -19.87 -3.81
N VAL A 130 -7.14 -19.64 -3.60
CA VAL A 130 -7.84 -18.40 -3.94
C VAL A 130 -8.82 -18.05 -2.83
N MET A 131 -8.84 -16.78 -2.43
CA MET A 131 -9.78 -16.25 -1.44
C MET A 131 -10.49 -15.02 -1.98
N SER A 132 -11.82 -14.94 -1.80
CA SER A 132 -12.57 -13.77 -2.25
C SER A 132 -12.14 -12.51 -1.48
N ALA A 133 -12.20 -11.35 -2.13
CA ALA A 133 -11.84 -10.08 -1.50
C ALA A 133 -12.71 -9.78 -0.27
N ALA A 134 -13.98 -10.20 -0.30
CA ALA A 134 -14.90 -10.05 0.82
C ALA A 134 -14.56 -10.97 2.00
N ASP A 135 -14.15 -12.21 1.72
CA ASP A 135 -13.77 -13.17 2.77
C ASP A 135 -12.42 -12.82 3.38
N LEU A 136 -11.46 -12.38 2.56
CA LEU A 136 -10.16 -11.90 3.03
C LEU A 136 -10.32 -10.64 3.91
N SER A 137 -11.11 -9.67 3.45
CA SER A 137 -11.46 -8.47 4.22
C SER A 137 -12.15 -8.81 5.55
N ARG A 138 -13.02 -9.84 5.56
CA ARG A 138 -13.67 -10.30 6.79
C ARG A 138 -12.68 -10.98 7.74
N ALA A 139 -11.85 -11.88 7.23
CA ALA A 139 -10.86 -12.62 8.00
C ALA A 139 -9.86 -11.68 8.69
N LEU A 140 -9.37 -10.67 7.97
CA LEU A 140 -8.47 -9.66 8.52
C LEU A 140 -9.12 -8.87 9.67
N ARG A 141 -10.40 -8.49 9.56
CA ARG A 141 -11.11 -7.80 10.65
C ARG A 141 -11.34 -8.67 11.89
N SER A 142 -11.49 -9.99 11.70
CA SER A 142 -11.69 -10.93 12.81
C SER A 142 -10.38 -11.41 13.47
N GLY A 143 -9.22 -11.02 12.94
CA GLY A 143 -7.92 -11.45 13.44
C GLY A 143 -7.50 -10.70 14.71
N PRO A 144 -7.00 -11.38 15.76
CA PRO A 144 -6.62 -10.76 17.04
C PRO A 144 -5.48 -9.73 16.88
N ASP A 145 -4.52 -9.97 16.00
CA ASP A 145 -3.39 -9.07 15.77
C ASP A 145 -3.79 -7.77 15.04
N VAL A 146 -4.87 -7.78 14.25
CA VAL A 146 -5.31 -6.59 13.49
C VAL A 146 -6.03 -5.59 14.40
N ALA A 147 -6.73 -6.09 15.43
CA ALA A 147 -7.30 -5.25 16.48
C ALA A 147 -6.22 -4.48 17.26
N ASP A 148 -5.08 -5.12 17.54
CA ASP A 148 -3.96 -4.49 18.25
C ASP A 148 -3.15 -3.51 17.39
N THR A 149 -3.21 -3.63 16.05
CA THR A 149 -2.59 -2.63 15.15
C THR A 149 -3.33 -1.29 15.10
N GLY A 150 -4.49 -1.17 15.76
CA GLY A 150 -5.24 0.09 15.87
C GLY A 150 -5.95 0.50 14.58
N TRP A 151 -6.22 -0.45 13.67
CA TRP A 151 -6.89 -0.16 12.41
C TRP A 151 -8.39 0.07 12.69
N PRO A 152 -8.98 1.20 12.25
CA PRO A 152 -10.41 1.44 12.42
C PRO A 152 -11.23 0.29 11.82
N ASP A 153 -12.37 -0.09 12.42
CA ASP A 153 -13.21 -1.24 12.01
C ASP A 153 -13.59 -1.24 10.50
N ASN A 154 -13.61 -0.06 9.87
CA ASN A 154 -13.95 0.14 8.46
C ASN A 154 -12.74 0.23 7.51
N TYR A 155 -11.52 0.32 8.03
CA TYR A 155 -10.30 0.57 7.25
C TYR A 155 -9.97 -0.59 6.29
N LEU A 156 -10.35 -1.82 6.64
CA LEU A 156 -10.15 -3.01 5.80
C LEU A 156 -11.31 -3.30 4.84
N SER A 157 -11.90 -2.27 4.22
CA SER A 157 -12.87 -2.50 3.14
C SER A 157 -12.22 -3.22 1.95
N PRO A 158 -12.97 -3.97 1.11
CA PRO A 158 -12.41 -4.59 -0.09
C PRO A 158 -11.73 -3.60 -1.06
N VAL A 159 -12.19 -2.34 -1.07
CA VAL A 159 -11.62 -1.26 -1.90
C VAL A 159 -10.26 -0.84 -1.34
N HIS A 160 -10.19 -0.57 -0.04
CA HIS A 160 -8.95 -0.17 0.63
C HIS A 160 -7.90 -1.29 0.60
N LEU A 161 -8.36 -2.54 0.77
CA LEU A 161 -7.50 -3.72 0.64
C LEU A 161 -6.91 -3.84 -0.76
N ALA A 162 -7.68 -3.52 -1.81
CA ALA A 162 -7.18 -3.53 -3.18
C ALA A 162 -6.12 -2.44 -3.43
N GLN A 163 -6.28 -1.26 -2.83
CA GLN A 163 -5.28 -0.19 -2.89
C GLN A 163 -3.99 -0.61 -2.17
N LEU A 164 -4.11 -1.12 -0.95
CA LEU A 164 -2.96 -1.60 -0.16
C LEU A 164 -2.20 -2.71 -0.88
N LEU A 165 -2.89 -3.73 -1.38
CA LEU A 165 -2.27 -4.86 -2.08
C LEU A 165 -1.76 -4.47 -3.48
N GLY A 166 -2.38 -3.47 -4.11
CA GLY A 166 -1.91 -2.89 -5.37
C GLY A 166 -0.49 -2.34 -5.28
N GLY A 167 -0.11 -1.74 -4.14
CA GLY A 167 1.26 -1.28 -3.88
C GLY A 167 2.31 -2.40 -3.84
N TYR A 168 1.88 -3.65 -3.61
CA TYR A 168 2.74 -4.84 -3.67
C TYR A 168 2.67 -5.55 -5.03
N GLY A 169 2.00 -4.95 -6.03
CA GLY A 169 1.80 -5.53 -7.36
C GLY A 169 0.75 -6.65 -7.40
N ILE A 170 0.03 -6.89 -6.31
CA ILE A 170 -1.02 -7.90 -6.23
C ILE A 170 -2.31 -7.32 -6.79
N ARG A 171 -2.96 -8.05 -7.70
CA ARG A 171 -4.19 -7.62 -8.36
C ARG A 171 -5.32 -8.58 -8.10
N LEU A 172 -6.54 -8.05 -8.11
CA LEU A 172 -7.76 -8.87 -8.09
C LEU A 172 -7.85 -9.69 -9.37
N CYS A 173 -8.13 -10.98 -9.22
CA CYS A 173 -8.49 -11.87 -10.31
C CYS A 173 -9.97 -12.25 -10.25
N ASP A 174 -10.57 -12.55 -11.39
CA ASP A 174 -11.89 -13.17 -11.44
C ASP A 174 -11.76 -14.66 -11.10
N ALA A 175 -12.49 -15.10 -10.07
CA ALA A 175 -12.52 -16.48 -9.64
C ALA A 175 -13.96 -16.96 -9.45
N THR A 176 -14.13 -18.28 -9.45
CA THR A 176 -15.41 -18.90 -9.07
C THR A 176 -15.18 -19.63 -7.75
N VAL A 177 -15.72 -19.07 -6.66
CA VAL A 177 -15.65 -19.65 -5.32
C VAL A 177 -17.06 -20.06 -4.95
N ASN A 178 -17.27 -21.33 -4.56
CA ASN A 178 -18.59 -21.88 -4.23
C ASN A 178 -19.65 -21.59 -5.31
N GLU A 179 -19.31 -21.86 -6.57
CA GLU A 179 -20.17 -21.66 -7.76
C GLU A 179 -20.58 -20.21 -8.04
N ARG A 180 -20.02 -19.23 -7.32
CA ARG A 180 -20.26 -17.80 -7.53
C ARG A 180 -19.03 -17.12 -8.09
N ARG A 181 -19.23 -16.31 -9.13
CA ARG A 181 -18.18 -15.43 -9.66
C ARG A 181 -17.92 -14.30 -8.66
N CYS A 182 -16.66 -14.14 -8.26
CA CYS A 182 -16.24 -13.10 -7.33
C CYS A 182 -14.87 -12.55 -7.70
N LYS A 183 -14.57 -11.36 -7.19
CA LYS A 183 -13.23 -10.79 -7.20
C LYS A 183 -12.44 -11.41 -6.06
N ALA A 184 -11.25 -11.92 -6.35
CA ALA A 184 -10.46 -12.71 -5.43
C ALA A 184 -8.96 -12.42 -5.54
N TYR A 185 -8.21 -12.84 -4.53
CA TYR A 185 -6.75 -12.81 -4.49
C TYR A 185 -6.21 -14.23 -4.52
N ARG A 186 -5.06 -14.42 -5.19
CA ARG A 186 -4.36 -15.71 -5.21
C ARG A 186 -3.30 -15.73 -4.14
N ARG A 187 -3.19 -16.86 -3.44
CA ARG A 187 -2.14 -17.09 -2.44
C ARG A 187 -0.74 -16.97 -3.05
N ILE A 188 -0.56 -17.45 -4.29
CA ILE A 188 0.72 -17.39 -4.99
C ILE A 188 1.20 -15.96 -5.25
N ASP A 189 0.28 -15.02 -5.53
CA ASP A 189 0.62 -13.62 -5.79
C ASP A 189 1.06 -12.93 -4.48
N LEU A 190 0.42 -13.29 -3.36
CA LEU A 190 0.81 -12.84 -2.02
C LEU A 190 2.19 -13.37 -1.61
N LEU A 191 2.47 -14.66 -1.87
CA LEU A 191 3.78 -15.26 -1.61
C LEU A 191 4.89 -14.64 -2.48
N ALA A 192 4.60 -14.36 -3.75
CA ALA A 192 5.55 -13.70 -4.66
C ALA A 192 5.82 -12.23 -4.29
N ALA A 193 4.88 -11.60 -3.59
CA ALA A 193 4.95 -10.23 -3.12
C ALA A 193 5.60 -10.09 -1.73
N LEU A 194 5.95 -11.20 -1.07
CA LEU A 194 6.73 -11.13 0.16
C LEU A 194 8.05 -10.40 -0.13
N PRO A 195 8.43 -9.40 0.69
CA PRO A 195 9.75 -8.80 0.59
C PRO A 195 10.76 -9.94 0.72
N GLY A 196 11.62 -10.11 -0.28
CA GLY A 196 12.52 -11.25 -0.36
C GLY A 196 13.34 -11.38 0.91
N CYS A 197 12.94 -12.27 1.80
CA CYS A 197 13.85 -12.83 2.79
C CYS A 197 14.87 -13.63 2.00
N SER A 198 15.99 -13.00 1.71
CA SER A 198 17.19 -13.69 1.27
C SER A 198 17.81 -14.29 2.53
N CYS A 199 17.25 -15.40 2.99
CA CYS A 199 17.95 -16.33 3.87
C CYS A 199 18.75 -17.31 3.02
#